data_AF-A0A7C1SUZ8-F1
#
_entry.id   AF-A0A7C1SUZ8-F1
#
_cell.length_a   1.000
_cell.length_b   1.000
_cell.length_c   1.000
_cell.angle_alpha   90.00
_cell.angle_beta   90.00
_cell.angle_gamma   90.00
#
_symmetry.space_group_name_H-M   'P 1'
#
loop_
_entity.id
_entity.type
_entity.pdbx_description
1 polymer ?
#
loop_
_entity_poly.entity_id
_entity_poly.type
_entity_poly.pdbx_seq_one_letter_code
_entity_poly.pdbx_strand_id
1 'polypeptide(L)'
;MEQARDHNTPCPPQVAHAASRAAWEAFARRLRAHVRFACGLLPNLSPPPLRARRVHAYQGDGFHIERFVLETLPDYYLTGSLFVPDKPAGKRAPAMLQPHGHFEQGRLNAPDILRAVALAQVGAWVLMYDMVGYNDHFQLSHRGEESAEWHRWGFSRAGLQTWNSLCAFAWLARQPQVDAKRIGCSGISGGGTQTFLLAAVEPRLACAAPVKIVSSTMQGGCLCENPPLLRLFACNPEMAALCAPRPLLLISDSGDWTADNPERVAPFLRKVYGLYGVPERFRHVHLSEGHQFGAEARAAYYRWVAEVLQLDHLPRDPEIEIDMLLPALRVWSDELPRPTCAPEGEAVFERYRTAARAGQQRWRRSRQFREEVREALLSMLGLADLHTTMPSTALPTFPKEDTGHATKWLIVVASETNRARLEQQAQRGEQILYFAPKPMPLPKQHPPFFATYNPMPMAIVARELLTQVQALQAQVRLVADTTGAAVAGIVAVLTGTPCETEPASEPVDLPGWERIGGFETLRRLLAHSR
;
A
#
# COMPACT_ATOMS: atom_id res chain seq x y z
N MET A 1 19.41 21.48 1.64
CA MET A 1 18.29 20.59 1.27
C MET A 1 18.74 19.19 1.56
N GLU A 2 17.97 18.46 2.36
CA GLU A 2 18.18 17.03 2.56
C GLU A 2 18.13 16.33 1.19
N GLN A 3 19.01 15.36 0.95
CA GLN A 3 19.05 14.65 -0.32
C GLN A 3 17.73 13.90 -0.56
N ALA A 4 17.17 14.02 -1.76
CA ALA A 4 15.93 13.32 -2.11
C ALA A 4 16.13 11.80 -1.96
N ARG A 5 15.20 11.16 -1.25
CA ARG A 5 15.20 9.70 -1.03
C ARG A 5 14.72 8.99 -2.28
N ASP A 6 15.21 7.77 -2.48
CA ASP A 6 14.84 6.86 -3.54
C ASP A 6 14.79 5.41 -3.03
N HIS A 7 14.60 4.46 -3.95
CA HIS A 7 14.49 3.04 -3.62
C HIS A 7 15.78 2.40 -3.10
N ASN A 8 16.94 3.05 -3.24
CA ASN A 8 18.22 2.58 -2.70
C ASN A 8 18.66 3.35 -1.46
N THR A 9 17.85 4.31 -1.01
CA THR A 9 18.12 5.05 0.21
C THR A 9 17.98 4.11 1.41
N PRO A 10 19.03 3.91 2.22
CA PRO A 10 18.97 3.03 3.37
C PRO A 10 17.83 3.40 4.31
N CYS A 11 17.06 2.39 4.71
CA CYS A 11 15.91 2.53 5.58
C CYS A 11 15.86 1.36 6.58
N PRO A 12 16.74 1.38 7.60
CA PRO A 12 16.74 0.36 8.65
C PRO A 12 15.44 0.44 9.48
N PRO A 13 14.93 -0.69 9.98
CA PRO A 13 13.75 -0.69 10.83
C PRO A 13 13.97 0.15 12.09
N GLN A 14 12.98 0.96 12.44
CA GLN A 14 13.06 1.77 13.66
C GLN A 14 12.63 0.96 14.89
N VAL A 15 13.62 0.52 15.67
CA VAL A 15 13.42 -0.31 16.87
C VAL A 15 12.55 0.36 17.94
N ALA A 16 12.49 1.70 17.94
CA ALA A 16 11.63 2.50 18.81
C ALA A 16 10.13 2.19 18.61
N HIS A 17 9.70 1.90 17.38
CA HIS A 17 8.32 1.48 17.09
C HIS A 17 7.94 0.19 17.82
N ALA A 18 8.92 -0.68 18.10
CA ALA A 18 8.75 -1.94 18.81
C ALA A 18 9.19 -1.85 20.28
N ALA A 19 9.16 -0.68 20.92
CA ALA A 19 9.56 -0.51 22.33
C ALA A 19 8.61 -1.22 23.31
N SER A 20 7.32 -1.26 23.00
CA SER A 20 6.30 -1.99 23.77
C SER A 20 5.19 -2.44 22.83
N ARG A 21 4.35 -3.38 23.28
CA ARG A 21 3.19 -3.83 22.49
C ARG A 21 2.25 -2.67 22.15
N ALA A 22 2.00 -1.76 23.09
CA ALA A 22 1.14 -0.60 22.87
C ALA A 22 1.73 0.37 21.85
N ALA A 23 3.05 0.65 21.92
CA ALA A 23 3.74 1.49 20.94
C ALA A 23 3.66 0.88 19.53
N TRP A 24 3.91 -0.44 19.43
CA TRP A 24 3.83 -1.14 18.16
C TRP A 24 2.39 -1.18 17.62
N GLU A 25 1.38 -1.44 18.45
CA GLU A 25 -0.02 -1.48 17.99
C GLU A 25 -0.53 -0.10 17.53
N ALA A 26 -0.09 0.99 18.18
CA ALA A 26 -0.38 2.34 17.74
C ALA A 26 0.24 2.63 16.37
N PHE A 27 1.55 2.36 16.22
CA PHE A 27 2.26 2.54 14.96
C PHE A 27 1.70 1.63 13.84
N ALA A 28 1.44 0.35 14.14
CA ALA A 28 0.91 -0.61 13.19
C ALA A 28 -0.49 -0.22 12.69
N ARG A 29 -1.35 0.33 13.56
CA ARG A 29 -2.67 0.84 13.16
C ARG A 29 -2.52 2.00 12.17
N ARG A 30 -1.67 2.97 12.51
CA ARG A 30 -1.37 4.12 11.65
C ARG A 30 -0.79 3.69 10.30
N LEU A 31 0.18 2.78 10.32
CA LEU A 31 0.85 2.30 9.13
C LEU A 31 -0.11 1.48 8.24
N ARG A 32 -1.02 0.68 8.82
CA ARG A 32 -2.07 0.01 8.02
C ARG A 32 -2.99 1.02 7.34
N ALA A 33 -3.42 2.07 8.03
CA ALA A 33 -4.21 3.14 7.41
C ALA A 33 -3.43 3.84 6.29
N HIS A 34 -2.13 4.07 6.50
CA HIS A 34 -1.24 4.66 5.50
C HIS A 34 -1.08 3.78 4.25
N VAL A 35 -0.77 2.49 4.42
CA VAL A 35 -0.64 1.53 3.32
C VAL A 35 -1.96 1.43 2.54
N ARG A 36 -3.09 1.35 3.24
CA ARG A 36 -4.42 1.35 2.59
C ARG A 36 -4.63 2.60 1.75
N PHE A 37 -4.26 3.77 2.26
CA PHE A 37 -4.40 5.03 1.53
C PHE A 37 -3.46 5.12 0.32
N ALA A 38 -2.16 4.81 0.50
CA ALA A 38 -1.15 4.80 -0.57
C ALA A 38 -1.54 3.84 -1.71
N CYS A 39 -2.09 2.68 -1.40
CA CYS A 39 -2.57 1.70 -2.38
C CYS A 39 -3.96 2.01 -2.97
N GLY A 40 -4.56 3.19 -2.70
CA GLY A 40 -5.87 3.59 -3.26
C GLY A 40 -7.09 2.89 -2.65
N LEU A 41 -6.89 2.16 -1.55
CA LEU A 41 -7.91 1.35 -0.86
C LEU A 41 -8.73 2.16 0.16
N LEU A 42 -8.32 3.41 0.44
CA LEU A 42 -9.07 4.34 1.29
C LEU A 42 -9.45 5.60 0.48
N PRO A 43 -10.75 5.97 0.42
CA PRO A 43 -11.89 5.22 0.94
C PRO A 43 -12.10 3.90 0.20
N ASN A 44 -12.89 2.96 0.74
CA ASN A 44 -13.13 1.69 0.04
C ASN A 44 -13.71 1.92 -1.38
N LEU A 45 -13.21 1.16 -2.36
CA LEU A 45 -13.82 1.09 -3.69
C LEU A 45 -15.24 0.49 -3.62
N SER A 46 -15.96 0.50 -4.74
CA SER A 46 -17.14 -0.35 -4.90
C SER A 46 -16.80 -1.82 -4.73
N PRO A 47 -17.70 -2.62 -4.11
CA PRO A 47 -17.49 -4.07 -4.01
C PRO A 47 -17.10 -4.65 -5.38
N PRO A 48 -16.03 -5.44 -5.45
CA PRO A 48 -15.57 -5.99 -6.71
C PRO A 48 -16.59 -6.99 -7.30
N PRO A 49 -16.67 -7.14 -8.63
CA PRO A 49 -17.55 -8.13 -9.26
C PRO A 49 -17.23 -9.57 -8.83
N LEU A 50 -15.94 -9.93 -8.77
CA LEU A 50 -15.44 -11.27 -8.44
C LEU A 50 -16.04 -12.38 -9.32
N ARG A 51 -16.35 -12.06 -10.58
CA ARG A 51 -16.83 -13.01 -11.58
C ARG A 51 -15.62 -13.75 -12.14
N ALA A 52 -15.52 -15.05 -11.85
CA ALA A 52 -14.43 -15.89 -12.35
C ALA A 52 -14.88 -16.78 -13.51
N ARG A 53 -14.02 -16.92 -14.51
CA ARG A 53 -14.13 -17.94 -15.56
C ARG A 53 -12.97 -18.90 -15.41
N ARG A 54 -13.27 -20.20 -15.48
CA ARG A 54 -12.30 -21.28 -15.27
C ARG A 54 -12.47 -22.35 -16.33
N VAL A 55 -11.38 -22.82 -16.90
CA VAL A 55 -11.38 -23.91 -17.90
C VAL A 55 -10.30 -24.90 -17.54
N HIS A 56 -10.68 -26.17 -17.36
CA HIS A 56 -9.73 -27.25 -17.14
C HIS A 56 -8.74 -27.33 -18.32
N ALA A 57 -7.45 -27.40 -18.02
CA ALA A 57 -6.41 -27.33 -19.04
C ALA A 57 -5.39 -28.46 -18.98
N TYR A 58 -5.23 -29.10 -17.81
CA TYR A 58 -4.27 -30.17 -17.63
C TYR A 58 -4.63 -31.03 -16.42
N GLN A 59 -4.51 -32.34 -16.58
CA GLN A 59 -4.59 -33.31 -15.48
C GLN A 59 -3.17 -33.80 -15.15
N GLY A 60 -2.76 -33.63 -13.90
CA GLY A 60 -1.50 -34.15 -13.36
C GLY A 60 -1.73 -35.25 -12.33
N ASP A 61 -0.64 -35.72 -11.72
CA ASP A 61 -0.70 -36.68 -10.61
C ASP A 61 -1.07 -35.97 -9.29
N GLY A 62 -2.32 -36.15 -8.84
CA GLY A 62 -2.84 -35.62 -7.59
C GLY A 62 -3.39 -34.18 -7.66
N PHE A 63 -3.41 -33.58 -8.86
CA PHE A 63 -3.93 -32.24 -9.09
C PHE A 63 -4.36 -32.03 -10.55
N HIS A 64 -5.14 -30.98 -10.79
CA HIS A 64 -5.39 -30.45 -12.13
C HIS A 64 -5.15 -28.94 -12.19
N ILE A 65 -4.93 -28.42 -13.39
CA ILE A 65 -4.75 -26.98 -13.66
C ILE A 65 -5.99 -26.46 -14.39
N GLU A 66 -6.51 -25.34 -13.90
CA GLU A 66 -7.53 -24.55 -14.57
C GLU A 66 -6.94 -23.20 -15.03
N ARG A 67 -7.18 -22.84 -16.29
CA ARG A 67 -7.01 -21.47 -16.78
C ARG A 67 -7.95 -20.57 -16.00
N PHE A 68 -7.44 -19.47 -15.44
CA PHE A 68 -8.19 -18.67 -14.50
C PHE A 68 -8.23 -17.19 -14.92
N VAL A 69 -9.44 -16.64 -14.95
CA VAL A 69 -9.68 -15.20 -15.14
C VAL A 69 -10.65 -14.75 -14.06
N LEU A 70 -10.33 -13.66 -13.36
CA LEU A 70 -11.17 -13.04 -12.35
C LEU A 70 -11.38 -11.57 -12.67
N GLU A 71 -12.63 -11.14 -12.77
CA GLU A 71 -12.94 -9.72 -12.91
C GLU A 71 -12.87 -8.98 -11.56
N THR A 72 -11.90 -8.06 -11.42
CA THR A 72 -11.59 -7.35 -10.16
C THR A 72 -12.11 -5.91 -10.14
N LEU A 73 -12.29 -5.28 -11.30
CA LEU A 73 -13.08 -4.07 -11.52
C LEU A 73 -13.97 -4.30 -12.75
N PRO A 74 -15.04 -3.51 -12.97
CA PRO A 74 -15.87 -3.67 -14.17
C PRO A 74 -15.03 -3.75 -15.45
N ASP A 75 -15.13 -4.89 -16.14
CA ASP A 75 -14.40 -5.26 -17.35
C ASP A 75 -12.86 -5.32 -17.23
N TYR A 76 -12.32 -5.35 -16.01
CA TYR A 76 -10.88 -5.48 -15.76
C TYR A 76 -10.56 -6.80 -15.07
N TYR A 77 -9.60 -7.52 -15.64
CA TYR A 77 -9.40 -8.94 -15.42
C TYR A 77 -8.00 -9.24 -14.85
N LEU A 78 -7.99 -9.93 -13.72
CA LEU A 78 -6.82 -10.64 -13.21
C LEU A 78 -6.73 -12.01 -13.91
N THR A 79 -5.63 -12.25 -14.59
CA THR A 79 -5.33 -13.50 -15.29
C THR A 79 -4.38 -14.37 -14.46
N GLY A 80 -4.52 -15.69 -14.55
CA GLY A 80 -3.68 -16.62 -13.81
C GLY A 80 -3.95 -18.10 -14.10
N SER A 81 -3.35 -18.95 -13.27
CA SER A 81 -3.54 -20.39 -13.30
C SER A 81 -3.90 -20.87 -11.91
N LEU A 82 -4.97 -21.66 -11.83
CA LEU A 82 -5.45 -22.25 -10.59
C LEU A 82 -5.07 -23.73 -10.56
N PHE A 83 -4.29 -24.11 -9.57
CA PHE A 83 -3.93 -25.50 -9.30
C PHE A 83 -4.87 -26.02 -8.22
N VAL A 84 -5.61 -27.07 -8.57
CA VAL A 84 -6.64 -27.65 -7.71
C VAL A 84 -6.19 -29.07 -7.32
N PRO A 85 -6.14 -29.39 -6.01
CA PRO A 85 -5.81 -30.73 -5.56
C PRO A 85 -6.97 -31.69 -5.85
N ASP A 86 -6.65 -32.89 -6.34
CA ASP A 86 -7.64 -33.98 -6.48
C ASP A 86 -8.12 -34.46 -5.10
N LYS A 87 -7.20 -34.43 -4.12
CA LYS A 87 -7.44 -34.80 -2.72
C LYS A 87 -7.08 -33.64 -1.80
N PRO A 88 -8.07 -32.89 -1.26
CA PRO A 88 -7.79 -31.75 -0.39
C PRO A 88 -7.21 -32.19 0.96
N ALA A 89 -6.30 -31.38 1.52
CA ALA A 89 -5.77 -31.57 2.87
C ALA A 89 -6.82 -31.17 3.93
N GLY A 90 -7.69 -32.14 4.26
CA GLY A 90 -8.85 -31.99 5.13
C GLY A 90 -10.17 -31.76 4.37
N LYS A 91 -11.26 -31.55 5.12
CA LYS A 91 -12.63 -31.41 4.54
C LYS A 91 -12.77 -30.23 3.56
N ARG A 92 -12.04 -29.14 3.83
CA ARG A 92 -11.90 -27.97 2.96
C ARG A 92 -10.41 -27.68 2.85
N ALA A 93 -9.91 -27.55 1.63
CA ALA A 93 -8.49 -27.39 1.35
C ALA A 93 -7.94 -26.07 1.90
N PRO A 94 -6.72 -26.05 2.46
CA PRO A 94 -5.98 -24.80 2.57
C PRO A 94 -5.67 -24.23 1.17
N ALA A 95 -5.30 -22.96 1.09
CA ALA A 95 -4.92 -22.34 -0.17
C ALA A 95 -3.72 -21.39 -0.04
N MET A 96 -2.98 -21.22 -1.15
CA MET A 96 -1.91 -20.25 -1.28
C MET A 96 -2.13 -19.34 -2.48
N LEU A 97 -2.08 -18.04 -2.23
CA LEU A 97 -1.89 -17.02 -3.26
C LEU A 97 -0.40 -16.96 -3.62
N GLN A 98 -0.10 -16.93 -4.91
CA GLN A 98 1.26 -16.97 -5.41
C GLN A 98 1.51 -15.86 -6.45
N PRO A 99 1.70 -14.60 -6.00
CA PRO A 99 2.21 -13.55 -6.86
C PRO A 99 3.68 -13.81 -7.24
N HIS A 100 4.07 -13.45 -8.45
CA HIS A 100 5.44 -13.65 -8.96
C HIS A 100 6.27 -12.36 -8.93
N GLY A 101 7.60 -12.52 -9.07
CA GLY A 101 8.56 -11.43 -9.20
C GLY A 101 8.83 -11.01 -10.66
N HIS A 102 9.74 -10.04 -10.83
CA HIS A 102 10.14 -9.47 -12.13
C HIS A 102 11.11 -10.35 -12.93
N PHE A 103 10.88 -11.66 -12.96
CA PHE A 103 11.63 -12.54 -13.85
C PHE A 103 11.07 -12.45 -15.28
N GLU A 104 11.87 -12.86 -16.25
CA GLU A 104 11.52 -12.76 -17.68
C GLU A 104 10.20 -13.48 -18.01
N GLN A 105 10.00 -14.68 -17.46
CA GLN A 105 8.80 -15.48 -17.75
C GLN A 105 7.64 -15.16 -16.79
N GLY A 106 7.77 -14.18 -15.89
CA GLY A 106 6.71 -13.78 -14.96
C GLY A 106 6.27 -14.93 -14.06
N ARG A 107 4.97 -15.29 -14.05
CA ARG A 107 4.51 -16.46 -13.27
C ARG A 107 4.93 -17.80 -13.90
N LEU A 108 5.40 -17.81 -15.15
CA LEU A 108 5.75 -19.03 -15.87
C LEU A 108 7.19 -19.50 -15.59
N ASN A 109 7.92 -18.87 -14.65
CA ASN A 109 9.24 -19.39 -14.30
C ASN A 109 9.12 -20.74 -13.61
N ALA A 110 10.11 -21.58 -13.87
CA ALA A 110 10.22 -22.92 -13.29
C ALA A 110 10.02 -22.97 -11.75
N PRO A 111 10.71 -22.16 -10.92
CA PRO A 111 10.52 -22.24 -9.47
C PRO A 111 9.11 -21.91 -8.99
N ASP A 112 8.40 -21.03 -9.69
CA ASP A 112 7.01 -20.70 -9.34
C ASP A 112 6.09 -21.88 -9.68
N ILE A 113 6.23 -22.47 -10.86
CA ILE A 113 5.45 -23.64 -11.27
C ILE A 113 5.68 -24.83 -10.34
N LEU A 114 6.95 -25.13 -10.00
CA LEU A 114 7.30 -26.23 -9.11
C LEU A 114 6.61 -26.12 -7.75
N ARG A 115 6.61 -24.92 -7.14
CA ARG A 115 5.94 -24.70 -5.84
C ARG A 115 4.43 -24.88 -5.92
N ALA A 116 3.81 -24.43 -7.01
CA ALA A 116 2.37 -24.55 -7.15
C ALA A 116 1.93 -26.00 -7.31
N VAL A 117 2.66 -26.77 -8.14
CA VAL A 117 2.45 -28.22 -8.29
C VAL A 117 2.69 -28.94 -6.96
N ALA A 118 3.83 -28.70 -6.31
CA ALA A 118 4.20 -29.36 -5.04
C ALA A 118 3.12 -29.21 -3.97
N LEU A 119 2.53 -28.01 -3.83
CA LEU A 119 1.46 -27.74 -2.88
C LEU A 119 0.12 -28.36 -3.27
N ALA A 120 -0.20 -28.35 -4.57
CA ALA A 120 -1.42 -28.98 -5.07
C ALA A 120 -1.41 -30.49 -4.87
N GLN A 121 -0.26 -31.14 -5.12
CA GLN A 121 -0.10 -32.58 -4.90
C GLN A 121 -0.33 -33.00 -3.44
N VAL A 122 -0.06 -32.13 -2.47
CA VAL A 122 -0.29 -32.38 -1.04
C VAL A 122 -1.56 -31.74 -0.49
N GLY A 123 -2.49 -31.35 -1.37
CA GLY A 123 -3.86 -31.03 -0.98
C GLY A 123 -4.20 -29.56 -0.76
N ALA A 124 -3.35 -28.62 -1.21
CA ALA A 124 -3.64 -27.19 -1.14
C ALA A 124 -4.05 -26.60 -2.51
N TRP A 125 -5.01 -25.69 -2.52
CA TRP A 125 -5.29 -24.89 -3.72
C TRP A 125 -4.16 -23.87 -3.92
N VAL A 126 -3.70 -23.66 -5.15
CA VAL A 126 -2.74 -22.59 -5.44
C VAL A 126 -3.25 -21.72 -6.56
N LEU A 127 -3.34 -20.41 -6.30
CA LEU A 127 -3.68 -19.43 -7.33
C LEU A 127 -2.44 -18.60 -7.65
N MET A 128 -1.83 -18.91 -8.80
CA MET A 128 -0.80 -18.08 -9.42
C MET A 128 -1.47 -17.06 -10.33
N TYR A 129 -1.06 -15.79 -10.25
CA TYR A 129 -1.69 -14.72 -11.03
C TYR A 129 -0.70 -13.69 -11.51
N ASP A 130 -1.03 -13.08 -12.65
CA ASP A 130 -0.18 -12.14 -13.35
C ASP A 130 -0.04 -10.82 -12.60
N MET A 131 1.19 -10.30 -12.58
CA MET A 131 1.45 -8.88 -12.36
C MET A 131 0.81 -8.05 -13.48
N VAL A 132 0.56 -6.78 -13.19
CA VAL A 132 0.03 -5.87 -14.20
C VAL A 132 1.00 -5.80 -15.38
N GLY A 133 0.54 -6.23 -16.55
CA GLY A 133 1.27 -6.19 -17.82
C GLY A 133 2.23 -7.35 -18.07
N TYR A 134 2.11 -8.43 -17.29
CA TYR A 134 2.86 -9.66 -17.48
C TYR A 134 2.02 -10.77 -18.10
N ASN A 135 2.69 -11.67 -18.84
CA ASN A 135 2.14 -12.88 -19.43
C ASN A 135 0.80 -12.65 -20.17
N ASP A 136 -0.34 -13.02 -19.58
CA ASP A 136 -1.65 -12.92 -20.22
C ASP A 136 -2.42 -11.64 -19.83
N HIS A 137 -1.93 -10.85 -18.88
CA HIS A 137 -2.53 -9.58 -18.49
C HIS A 137 -2.24 -8.50 -19.55
N PHE A 138 -3.28 -8.13 -20.30
CA PHE A 138 -3.14 -7.25 -21.47
C PHE A 138 -3.58 -5.80 -21.24
N GLN A 139 -4.39 -5.51 -20.21
CA GLN A 139 -5.12 -4.25 -20.13
C GLN A 139 -4.26 -3.03 -19.77
N LEU A 140 -3.08 -3.25 -19.20
CA LEU A 140 -2.11 -2.22 -18.87
C LEU A 140 -0.71 -2.78 -19.07
N SER A 141 0.18 -1.96 -19.64
CA SER A 141 1.61 -2.27 -19.74
C SER A 141 2.29 -2.21 -18.38
N HIS A 142 3.27 -3.09 -18.16
CA HIS A 142 4.06 -3.13 -16.93
C HIS A 142 5.00 -1.91 -16.80
N ARG A 143 5.66 -1.51 -17.90
CA ARG A 143 6.71 -0.46 -17.92
C ARG A 143 6.23 0.89 -18.46
N GLY A 144 4.97 1.26 -18.22
CA GLY A 144 4.45 2.57 -18.62
C GLY A 144 4.57 3.63 -17.53
N GLU A 145 4.47 4.90 -17.91
CA GLU A 145 4.39 6.01 -16.95
C GLU A 145 3.05 6.00 -16.19
N GLU A 146 3.00 6.72 -15.07
CA GLU A 146 1.78 6.98 -14.31
C GLU A 146 1.59 8.49 -14.25
N SER A 147 0.40 8.98 -14.61
CA SER A 147 0.14 10.42 -14.66
C SER A 147 -0.09 10.99 -13.26
N ALA A 148 0.13 12.30 -13.10
CA ALA A 148 -0.26 13.00 -11.87
C ALA A 148 -1.76 12.87 -11.57
N GLU A 149 -2.60 12.71 -12.60
CA GLU A 149 -4.04 12.47 -12.41
C GLU A 149 -4.30 11.10 -11.78
N TRP A 150 -3.61 10.05 -12.23
CA TRP A 150 -3.69 8.72 -11.61
C TRP A 150 -3.35 8.81 -10.13
N HIS A 151 -2.23 9.45 -9.80
CA HIS A 151 -1.77 9.60 -8.42
C HIS A 151 -2.75 10.41 -7.56
N ARG A 152 -3.34 11.51 -8.06
CA ARG A 152 -4.38 12.27 -7.34
C ARG A 152 -5.62 11.43 -7.03
N TRP A 153 -5.95 10.46 -7.89
CA TRP A 153 -7.02 9.49 -7.66
C TRP A 153 -6.57 8.23 -6.89
N GLY A 154 -5.33 8.18 -6.41
CA GLY A 154 -4.79 7.02 -5.70
C GLY A 154 -4.67 5.77 -6.59
N PHE A 155 -4.68 5.95 -7.91
CA PHE A 155 -4.48 4.88 -8.88
C PHE A 155 -2.98 4.75 -9.18
N SER A 156 -2.47 3.53 -9.08
CA SER A 156 -1.08 3.17 -9.41
C SER A 156 -1.03 1.68 -9.72
N ARG A 157 0.01 1.21 -10.40
CA ARG A 157 0.24 -0.22 -10.66
C ARG A 157 0.34 -1.00 -9.35
N ALA A 158 1.06 -0.47 -8.36
CA ALA A 158 1.18 -1.09 -7.05
C ALA A 158 -0.16 -1.18 -6.31
N GLY A 159 -0.96 -0.11 -6.34
CA GLY A 159 -2.32 -0.11 -5.79
C GLY A 159 -3.23 -1.11 -6.48
N LEU A 160 -3.17 -1.20 -7.81
CA LEU A 160 -3.96 -2.13 -8.61
C LEU A 160 -3.55 -3.60 -8.37
N GLN A 161 -2.26 -3.90 -8.23
CA GLN A 161 -1.79 -5.24 -7.85
C GLN A 161 -2.23 -5.62 -6.43
N THR A 162 -2.22 -4.68 -5.51
CA THR A 162 -2.73 -4.88 -4.14
C THR A 162 -4.24 -5.16 -4.16
N TRP A 163 -5.00 -4.42 -4.96
CA TRP A 163 -6.43 -4.65 -5.19
C TRP A 163 -6.71 -6.01 -5.83
N ASN A 164 -5.93 -6.41 -6.84
CA ASN A 164 -6.03 -7.72 -7.47
C ASN A 164 -5.77 -8.85 -6.47
N SER A 165 -4.75 -8.70 -5.61
CA SER A 165 -4.45 -9.67 -4.55
C SER A 165 -5.58 -9.78 -3.52
N LEU A 166 -6.21 -8.65 -3.15
CA LEU A 166 -7.41 -8.64 -2.30
C LEU A 166 -8.61 -9.34 -2.96
N CYS A 167 -8.81 -9.13 -4.26
CA CYS A 167 -9.87 -9.79 -5.01
C CYS A 167 -9.63 -11.30 -5.14
N ALA A 168 -8.38 -11.72 -5.40
CA ALA A 168 -7.97 -13.11 -5.45
C ALA A 168 -8.21 -13.82 -4.11
N PHE A 169 -7.82 -13.18 -2.99
CA PHE A 169 -8.12 -13.65 -1.64
C PHE A 169 -9.64 -13.79 -1.42
N ALA A 170 -10.40 -12.73 -1.73
CA ALA A 170 -11.85 -12.71 -1.53
C ALA A 170 -12.57 -13.77 -2.36
N TRP A 171 -12.10 -14.05 -3.58
CA TRP A 171 -12.62 -15.12 -4.42
C TRP A 171 -12.32 -16.51 -3.83
N LEU A 172 -11.07 -16.79 -3.46
CA LEU A 172 -10.70 -18.07 -2.82
C LEU A 172 -11.49 -18.31 -1.54
N ALA A 173 -11.61 -17.29 -0.68
CA ALA A 173 -12.34 -17.38 0.59
C ALA A 173 -13.85 -17.69 0.43
N ARG A 174 -14.41 -17.47 -0.76
CA ARG A 174 -15.82 -17.80 -1.07
C ARG A 174 -16.00 -19.22 -1.62
N GLN A 175 -14.93 -19.93 -1.98
CA GLN A 175 -15.08 -21.26 -2.54
C GLN A 175 -15.47 -22.25 -1.43
N PRO A 176 -16.54 -23.05 -1.60
CA PRO A 176 -16.96 -24.00 -0.58
C PRO A 176 -15.89 -25.06 -0.30
N GLN A 177 -15.05 -25.39 -1.30
CA GLN A 177 -13.95 -26.34 -1.18
C GLN A 177 -12.72 -25.79 -0.43
N VAL A 178 -12.58 -24.46 -0.29
CA VAL A 178 -11.40 -23.83 0.32
C VAL A 178 -11.72 -23.40 1.74
N ASP A 179 -10.87 -23.71 2.71
CA ASP A 179 -10.95 -23.20 4.06
C ASP A 179 -10.46 -21.75 4.12
N ALA A 180 -11.39 -20.81 4.23
CA ALA A 180 -11.11 -19.37 4.29
C ALA A 180 -10.20 -18.96 5.47
N LYS A 181 -10.02 -19.81 6.49
CA LYS A 181 -9.11 -19.55 7.62
C LYS A 181 -7.68 -20.05 7.37
N ARG A 182 -7.44 -20.78 6.27
CA ARG A 182 -6.15 -21.37 5.91
C ARG A 182 -5.70 -20.91 4.51
N ILE A 183 -5.86 -19.62 4.22
CA ILE A 183 -5.38 -18.99 2.99
C ILE A 183 -4.13 -18.16 3.29
N GLY A 184 -2.98 -18.54 2.74
CA GLY A 184 -1.73 -17.78 2.85
C GLY A 184 -1.30 -17.11 1.55
N CYS A 185 -0.19 -16.39 1.58
CA CYS A 185 0.40 -15.76 0.40
C CYS A 185 1.94 -15.87 0.40
N SER A 186 2.55 -16.18 -0.75
CA SER A 186 4.00 -16.22 -0.89
C SER A 186 4.47 -15.92 -2.30
N GLY A 187 5.43 -15.01 -2.42
CA GLY A 187 6.10 -14.65 -3.66
C GLY A 187 7.51 -14.14 -3.40
N ILE A 188 8.31 -14.10 -4.46
CA ILE A 188 9.71 -13.64 -4.46
C ILE A 188 9.84 -12.27 -5.13
N SER A 189 10.78 -11.44 -4.64
CA SER A 189 11.09 -10.13 -5.24
C SER A 189 9.83 -9.24 -5.26
N GLY A 190 9.43 -8.71 -6.43
CA GLY A 190 8.15 -8.01 -6.59
C GLY A 190 6.91 -8.80 -6.11
N GLY A 191 6.92 -10.13 -6.20
CA GLY A 191 5.89 -11.00 -5.62
C GLY A 191 5.94 -11.03 -4.09
N GLY A 192 7.12 -10.88 -3.51
CA GLY A 192 7.30 -10.67 -2.07
C GLY A 192 6.74 -9.32 -1.63
N THR A 193 6.89 -8.27 -2.45
CA THR A 193 6.27 -6.96 -2.22
C THR A 193 4.75 -7.08 -2.18
N GLN A 194 4.15 -7.75 -3.16
CA GLN A 194 2.71 -8.05 -3.15
C GLN A 194 2.30 -8.87 -1.92
N THR A 195 3.13 -9.81 -1.49
CA THR A 195 2.87 -10.67 -0.32
C THR A 195 2.79 -9.87 0.97
N PHE A 196 3.78 -9.01 1.28
CA PHE A 196 3.75 -8.24 2.53
C PHE A 196 2.73 -7.11 2.49
N LEU A 197 2.44 -6.52 1.31
CA LEU A 197 1.37 -5.52 1.17
C LEU A 197 0.00 -6.15 1.39
N LEU A 198 -0.27 -7.34 0.82
CA LEU A 198 -1.51 -8.06 1.10
C LEU A 198 -1.63 -8.41 2.58
N ALA A 199 -0.56 -8.91 3.19
CA ALA A 199 -0.54 -9.20 4.62
C ALA A 199 -0.84 -7.95 5.46
N ALA A 200 -0.36 -6.77 5.06
CA ALA A 200 -0.64 -5.52 5.76
C ALA A 200 -2.13 -5.14 5.74
N VAL A 201 -2.85 -5.39 4.63
CA VAL A 201 -4.21 -4.86 4.40
C VAL A 201 -5.33 -5.89 4.51
N GLU A 202 -5.04 -7.19 4.47
CA GLU A 202 -6.02 -8.28 4.65
C GLU A 202 -5.76 -9.01 5.98
N PRO A 203 -6.49 -8.68 7.06
CA PRO A 203 -6.28 -9.27 8.37
C PRO A 203 -6.68 -10.76 8.44
N ARG A 204 -7.48 -11.27 7.49
CA ARG A 204 -7.91 -12.69 7.44
C ARG A 204 -6.89 -13.61 6.78
N LEU A 205 -5.87 -13.07 6.11
CA LEU A 205 -4.78 -13.88 5.55
C LEU A 205 -4.13 -14.68 6.68
N ALA A 206 -4.03 -15.99 6.53
CA ALA A 206 -3.59 -16.91 7.58
C ALA A 206 -2.09 -16.82 7.85
N CYS A 207 -1.28 -16.66 6.80
CA CYS A 207 0.17 -16.58 6.88
C CYS A 207 0.76 -15.87 5.65
N ALA A 208 2.01 -15.43 5.75
CA ALA A 208 2.72 -14.79 4.65
C ALA A 208 4.17 -15.25 4.56
N ALA A 209 4.71 -15.37 3.35
CA ALA A 209 6.14 -15.66 3.14
C ALA A 209 6.71 -14.79 2.01
N PRO A 210 7.11 -13.53 2.32
CA PRO A 210 7.82 -12.67 1.38
C PRO A 210 9.28 -13.14 1.24
N VAL A 211 9.70 -13.42 0.02
CA VAL A 211 11.02 -13.98 -0.28
C VAL A 211 11.90 -12.94 -0.98
N LYS A 212 13.09 -12.70 -0.43
CA LYS A 212 14.18 -11.92 -1.05
C LYS A 212 13.79 -10.48 -1.49
N ILE A 213 13.02 -9.76 -0.67
CA ILE A 213 12.65 -8.34 -0.96
C ILE A 213 12.50 -7.44 0.27
N VAL A 214 12.20 -8.02 1.44
CA VAL A 214 12.16 -7.25 2.68
C VAL A 214 13.60 -6.96 3.08
N SER A 215 14.01 -5.70 2.94
CA SER A 215 15.39 -5.26 3.17
C SER A 215 15.42 -3.86 3.78
N SER A 216 16.58 -3.51 4.36
CA SER A 216 16.87 -2.14 4.80
C SER A 216 17.70 -1.31 3.82
N THR A 217 18.08 -1.84 2.65
CA THR A 217 18.96 -1.15 1.69
C THR A 217 18.27 -0.82 0.37
N MET A 218 17.46 -1.75 -0.16
CA MET A 218 16.68 -1.58 -1.39
C MET A 218 15.19 -1.89 -1.14
N GLN A 219 14.32 -0.97 -1.55
CA GLN A 219 12.90 -0.98 -1.16
C GLN A 219 11.94 -1.48 -2.25
N GLY A 220 12.39 -1.63 -3.49
CA GLY A 220 11.66 -2.11 -4.65
C GLY A 220 12.03 -1.32 -5.89
N GLY A 221 12.48 -2.00 -6.96
CA GLY A 221 13.05 -1.35 -8.14
C GLY A 221 12.02 -0.95 -9.21
N CYS A 222 10.73 -1.24 -9.02
CA CYS A 222 9.69 -1.03 -10.03
C CYS A 222 8.52 -0.16 -9.51
N LEU A 223 7.85 0.59 -10.42
CA LEU A 223 6.60 1.32 -10.11
C LEU A 223 5.53 0.43 -9.45
N CYS A 224 5.46 -0.85 -9.85
CA CYS A 224 4.48 -1.78 -9.31
C CYS A 224 4.70 -2.16 -7.83
N GLU A 225 5.81 -1.71 -7.23
CA GLU A 225 6.18 -1.88 -5.82
C GLU A 225 6.15 -0.56 -5.04
N ASN A 226 5.90 0.55 -5.73
CA ASN A 226 6.13 1.91 -5.24
C ASN A 226 4.90 2.80 -5.53
N PRO A 227 3.75 2.57 -4.87
CA PRO A 227 2.66 3.53 -4.93
C PRO A 227 3.09 4.84 -4.25
N PRO A 228 2.61 6.01 -4.72
CA PRO A 228 2.88 7.28 -4.06
C PRO A 228 2.60 7.23 -2.55
N LEU A 229 3.39 7.97 -1.79
CA LEU A 229 3.36 8.13 -0.34
C LEU A 229 3.85 6.93 0.49
N LEU A 230 3.95 5.72 -0.07
CA LEU A 230 4.09 4.48 0.72
C LEU A 230 5.24 4.48 1.73
N ARG A 231 6.38 5.11 1.40
CA ARG A 231 7.64 5.02 2.16
C ARG A 231 8.09 6.32 2.80
N LEU A 232 7.13 7.21 3.10
CA LEU A 232 7.43 8.50 3.74
C LEU A 232 7.99 8.35 5.15
N PHE A 233 7.41 7.46 5.99
CA PHE A 233 7.83 7.27 7.38
C PHE A 233 8.01 5.79 7.80
N ALA A 234 7.90 4.86 6.86
CA ALA A 234 8.07 3.42 7.10
C ALA A 234 8.62 2.74 5.84
N CYS A 235 9.23 1.57 6.00
CA CYS A 235 9.85 0.83 4.90
C CYS A 235 9.44 -0.65 4.91
N ASN A 236 10.03 -1.45 4.01
CA ASN A 236 9.69 -2.87 3.85
C ASN A 236 9.70 -3.64 5.19
N PRO A 237 10.67 -3.45 6.11
CA PRO A 237 10.68 -4.15 7.40
C PRO A 237 9.44 -3.88 8.26
N GLU A 238 9.04 -2.61 8.44
CA GLU A 238 7.85 -2.27 9.21
C GLU A 238 6.57 -2.77 8.54
N MET A 239 6.48 -2.69 7.21
CA MET A 239 5.32 -3.20 6.47
C MET A 239 5.18 -4.72 6.58
N ALA A 240 6.30 -5.47 6.48
CA ALA A 240 6.30 -6.91 6.70
C ALA A 240 5.91 -7.29 8.14
N ALA A 241 6.32 -6.49 9.12
CA ALA A 241 5.97 -6.70 10.52
C ALA A 241 4.47 -6.54 10.81
N LEU A 242 3.69 -5.87 9.95
CA LEU A 242 2.21 -5.80 10.06
C LEU A 242 1.52 -7.16 9.92
N CYS A 243 2.24 -8.19 9.47
CA CYS A 243 1.78 -9.58 9.50
C CYS A 243 1.55 -10.08 10.94
N ALA A 244 2.35 -9.62 11.91
CA ALA A 244 2.25 -10.05 13.29
C ALA A 244 0.83 -9.83 13.86
N PRO A 245 0.28 -10.80 14.63
CA PRO A 245 0.92 -12.01 15.17
C PRO A 245 0.70 -13.28 14.32
N ARG A 246 0.40 -13.16 13.02
CA ARG A 246 0.19 -14.32 12.13
C ARG A 246 1.53 -14.91 11.70
N PRO A 247 1.63 -16.20 11.34
CA PRO A 247 2.89 -16.77 10.88
C PRO A 247 3.50 -16.03 9.68
N LEU A 248 4.80 -15.72 9.80
CA LEU A 248 5.61 -15.09 8.75
C LEU A 248 6.92 -15.84 8.56
N LEU A 249 7.19 -16.27 7.33
CA LEU A 249 8.50 -16.76 6.91
C LEU A 249 9.21 -15.69 6.09
N LEU A 250 10.30 -15.17 6.62
CA LEU A 250 11.23 -14.33 5.88
C LEU A 250 12.34 -15.19 5.29
N ILE A 251 12.48 -15.21 3.96
CA ILE A 251 13.64 -15.80 3.30
C ILE A 251 14.49 -14.68 2.72
N SER A 252 15.77 -14.64 3.06
CA SER A 252 16.75 -13.69 2.55
C SER A 252 17.97 -14.38 1.95
N ASP A 253 18.81 -13.64 1.24
CA ASP A 253 19.99 -14.14 0.57
C ASP A 253 21.19 -13.21 0.79
N SER A 254 22.39 -13.79 0.96
CA SER A 254 23.63 -13.03 1.07
C SER A 254 24.06 -12.37 -0.24
N GLY A 255 23.54 -12.85 -1.38
CA GLY A 255 23.87 -12.38 -2.72
C GLY A 255 22.94 -11.29 -3.26
N ASP A 256 21.98 -10.78 -2.48
CA ASP A 256 21.08 -9.71 -2.92
C ASP A 256 20.89 -8.61 -1.85
N TRP A 257 20.00 -7.66 -2.12
CA TRP A 257 19.72 -6.53 -1.21
C TRP A 257 19.25 -6.95 0.19
N THR A 258 18.83 -8.20 0.40
CA THR A 258 18.46 -8.76 1.70
C THR A 258 19.63 -9.32 2.51
N ALA A 259 20.87 -9.08 2.06
CA ALA A 259 22.09 -9.54 2.73
C ALA A 259 22.19 -9.11 4.20
N ASP A 260 21.68 -7.93 4.56
CA ASP A 260 21.73 -7.38 5.92
C ASP A 260 20.56 -7.83 6.83
N ASN A 261 19.71 -8.74 6.34
CA ASN A 261 18.56 -9.22 7.10
C ASN A 261 18.93 -9.90 8.42
N PRO A 262 19.97 -10.76 8.52
CA PRO A 262 20.37 -11.37 9.79
C PRO A 262 20.68 -10.32 10.88
N GLU A 263 21.28 -9.19 10.51
CA GLU A 263 21.73 -8.16 11.44
C GLU A 263 20.67 -7.08 11.72
N ARG A 264 19.82 -6.75 10.74
CA ARG A 264 18.92 -5.59 10.83
C ARG A 264 17.44 -5.94 10.84
N VAL A 265 16.98 -6.68 9.82
CA VAL A 265 15.54 -6.89 9.58
C VAL A 265 14.96 -8.01 10.45
N ALA A 266 15.62 -9.16 10.50
CA ALA A 266 15.13 -10.31 11.27
C ALA A 266 15.12 -10.07 12.79
N PRO A 267 16.11 -9.40 13.41
CA PRO A 267 16.04 -9.03 14.83
C PRO A 267 14.84 -8.14 15.15
N PHE A 268 14.54 -7.16 14.30
CA PHE A 268 13.37 -6.29 14.47
C PHE A 268 12.06 -7.08 14.39
N LEU A 269 11.87 -7.92 13.38
CA LEU A 269 10.69 -8.78 13.25
C LEU A 269 10.53 -9.71 14.45
N ARG A 270 11.61 -10.37 14.88
CA ARG A 270 11.61 -11.23 16.07
C ARG A 270 11.17 -10.45 17.32
N LYS A 271 11.66 -9.22 17.49
CA LYS A 271 11.23 -8.34 18.59
C LYS A 271 9.73 -8.06 18.53
N VAL A 272 9.19 -7.70 17.37
CA VAL A 272 7.75 -7.45 17.18
C VAL A 272 6.91 -8.68 17.55
N TYR A 273 7.30 -9.88 17.10
CA TYR A 273 6.58 -11.11 17.45
C TYR A 273 6.68 -11.45 18.95
N GLY A 274 7.83 -11.14 19.57
CA GLY A 274 8.02 -11.25 21.02
C GLY A 274 7.03 -10.37 21.81
N LEU A 275 6.67 -9.19 21.31
CA LEU A 275 5.66 -8.32 21.95
C LEU A 275 4.27 -8.96 22.03
N TYR A 276 3.99 -9.94 21.16
CA TYR A 276 2.74 -10.70 21.14
C TYR A 276 2.83 -12.04 21.87
N GLY A 277 4.00 -12.40 22.44
CA GLY A 277 4.23 -13.68 23.10
C GLY A 277 4.23 -14.88 22.15
N VAL A 278 4.46 -14.66 20.85
CA VAL A 278 4.47 -15.71 19.81
C VAL A 278 5.72 -15.65 18.92
N PRO A 279 6.94 -15.59 19.49
CA PRO A 279 8.18 -15.50 18.71
C PRO A 279 8.35 -16.65 17.71
N GLU A 280 7.80 -17.83 18.00
CA GLU A 280 7.85 -19.04 17.16
C GLU A 280 7.09 -18.91 15.84
N ARG A 281 6.15 -17.95 15.73
CA ARG A 281 5.41 -17.67 14.50
C ARG A 281 6.21 -16.89 13.47
N PHE A 282 7.34 -16.29 13.87
CA PHE A 282 8.29 -15.69 12.94
C PHE A 282 9.46 -16.64 12.69
N ARG A 283 9.73 -16.94 11.42
CA ARG A 283 10.92 -17.69 11.00
C ARG A 283 11.71 -16.89 9.99
N HIS A 284 13.03 -16.96 10.11
CA HIS A 284 13.96 -16.36 9.17
C HIS A 284 14.91 -17.44 8.67
N VAL A 285 15.08 -17.50 7.35
CA VAL A 285 16.03 -18.36 6.66
C VAL A 285 16.91 -17.47 5.80
N HIS A 286 18.22 -17.53 6.00
CA HIS A 286 19.21 -16.77 5.24
C HIS A 286 20.05 -17.75 4.42
N LEU A 287 20.12 -17.52 3.11
CA LEU A 287 20.71 -18.43 2.14
C LEU A 287 21.81 -17.74 1.32
N SER A 288 22.47 -18.51 0.46
CA SER A 288 23.49 -18.01 -0.48
C SER A 288 23.24 -18.58 -1.89
N GLU A 289 21.98 -18.62 -2.31
CA GLU A 289 21.57 -19.12 -3.63
C GLU A 289 21.49 -18.00 -4.69
N GLY A 290 21.70 -16.74 -4.31
CA GLY A 290 21.48 -15.58 -5.17
C GLY A 290 20.00 -15.19 -5.27
N HIS A 291 19.66 -14.23 -6.14
CA HIS A 291 18.30 -13.68 -6.23
C HIS A 291 17.30 -14.59 -6.99
N GLN A 292 17.01 -15.75 -6.42
CA GLN A 292 16.11 -16.78 -6.97
C GLN A 292 15.35 -17.53 -5.88
N PHE A 293 14.21 -18.14 -6.22
CA PHE A 293 13.51 -19.07 -5.31
C PHE A 293 14.08 -20.48 -5.50
N GLY A 294 15.36 -20.64 -5.16
CA GLY A 294 16.16 -21.84 -5.36
C GLY A 294 15.67 -23.07 -4.59
N ALA A 295 16.34 -24.20 -4.76
CA ALA A 295 15.92 -25.47 -4.17
C ALA A 295 15.94 -25.43 -2.63
N GLU A 296 16.94 -24.77 -2.03
CA GLU A 296 17.02 -24.63 -0.57
C GLU A 296 15.92 -23.71 -0.05
N ALA A 297 15.68 -22.58 -0.74
CA ALA A 297 14.57 -21.68 -0.43
C ALA A 297 13.21 -22.41 -0.52
N ARG A 298 12.98 -23.20 -1.58
CA ARG A 298 11.74 -24.01 -1.75
C ARG A 298 11.60 -25.05 -0.65
N ALA A 299 12.66 -25.78 -0.32
CA ALA A 299 12.63 -26.77 0.75
C ALA A 299 12.32 -26.14 2.12
N ALA A 300 12.89 -24.98 2.42
CA ALA A 300 12.58 -24.23 3.64
C ALA A 300 11.12 -23.76 3.66
N TYR A 301 10.63 -23.23 2.54
CA TYR A 301 9.24 -22.84 2.35
C TYR A 301 8.27 -24.02 2.52
N TYR A 302 8.54 -25.17 1.91
CA TYR A 302 7.69 -26.37 2.00
C TYR A 302 7.55 -26.88 3.43
N ARG A 303 8.65 -26.93 4.19
CA ARG A 303 8.59 -27.30 5.62
C ARG A 303 7.72 -26.36 6.42
N TRP A 304 7.89 -25.05 6.20
CA TRP A 304 7.13 -24.04 6.93
C TRP A 304 5.64 -24.05 6.57
N VAL A 305 5.30 -24.09 5.28
CA VAL A 305 3.90 -24.04 4.83
C VAL A 305 3.14 -25.32 5.19
N ALA A 306 3.80 -26.48 5.16
CA ALA A 306 3.22 -27.74 5.62
C ALA A 306 2.77 -27.66 7.08
N GLU A 307 3.62 -27.11 7.94
CA GLU A 307 3.29 -26.93 9.36
C GLU A 307 2.19 -25.88 9.56
N VAL A 308 2.34 -24.70 8.96
CA VAL A 308 1.46 -23.55 9.20
C VAL A 308 0.05 -23.77 8.66
N LEU A 309 -0.10 -24.45 7.51
CA LEU A 309 -1.39 -24.78 6.92
C LEU A 309 -1.90 -26.16 7.31
N GLN A 310 -1.13 -26.92 8.10
CA GLN A 310 -1.44 -28.28 8.55
C GLN A 310 -1.75 -29.19 7.35
N LEU A 311 -0.78 -29.28 6.43
CA LEU A 311 -0.83 -30.20 5.30
C LEU A 311 -0.56 -31.62 5.78
N ASP A 312 -1.22 -32.60 5.17
CA ASP A 312 -1.09 -34.02 5.56
C ASP A 312 0.28 -34.59 5.20
N HIS A 313 0.93 -34.02 4.18
CA HIS A 313 2.24 -34.43 3.68
C HIS A 313 3.15 -33.22 3.44
N LEU A 314 4.46 -33.45 3.57
CA LEU A 314 5.47 -32.45 3.24
C LEU A 314 5.55 -32.28 1.71
N PRO A 315 5.33 -31.07 1.15
CA PRO A 315 5.53 -30.83 -0.27
C PRO A 315 6.98 -31.08 -0.68
N ARG A 316 7.17 -31.55 -1.91
CA ARG A 316 8.47 -31.77 -2.54
C ARG A 316 8.43 -31.26 -3.96
N ASP A 317 9.57 -30.86 -4.50
CA ASP A 317 9.63 -30.51 -5.92
C ASP A 317 9.19 -31.73 -6.75
N PRO A 318 8.24 -31.56 -7.68
CA PRO A 318 7.75 -32.65 -8.51
C PRO A 318 8.79 -33.05 -9.55
N GLU A 319 8.80 -34.33 -9.91
CA GLU A 319 9.47 -34.85 -11.11
C GLU A 319 8.56 -34.59 -12.32
N ILE A 320 8.56 -33.34 -12.82
CA ILE A 320 7.74 -32.94 -13.97
C ILE A 320 8.52 -32.05 -14.95
N GLU A 321 8.34 -32.33 -16.24
CA GLU A 321 8.85 -31.49 -17.31
C GLU A 321 8.01 -30.22 -17.42
N ILE A 322 8.55 -29.10 -16.92
CA ILE A 322 7.82 -27.83 -16.77
C ILE A 322 7.30 -27.32 -18.12
N ASP A 323 8.05 -27.52 -19.20
CA ASP A 323 7.67 -27.09 -20.55
C ASP A 323 6.35 -27.71 -21.02
N MET A 324 6.03 -28.92 -20.55
CA MET A 324 4.75 -29.59 -20.86
C MET A 324 3.54 -28.89 -20.22
N LEU A 325 3.75 -28.14 -19.13
CA LEU A 325 2.69 -27.41 -18.45
C LEU A 325 2.43 -26.03 -19.06
N LEU A 326 3.40 -25.44 -19.76
CA LEU A 326 3.30 -24.05 -20.25
C LEU A 326 2.01 -23.77 -21.05
N PRO A 327 1.55 -24.64 -21.98
CA PRO A 327 0.30 -24.41 -22.70
C PRO A 327 -0.95 -24.40 -21.81
N ALA A 328 -0.94 -25.17 -20.72
CA ALA A 328 -2.04 -25.22 -19.75
C ALA A 328 -2.02 -24.02 -18.81
N LEU A 329 -0.86 -23.40 -18.62
CA LEU A 329 -0.70 -22.21 -17.80
C LEU A 329 -1.11 -20.92 -18.52
N ARG A 330 -1.14 -20.89 -19.86
CA ARG A 330 -1.63 -19.73 -20.61
C ARG A 330 -3.15 -19.60 -20.51
N VAL A 331 -3.63 -18.38 -20.30
CA VAL A 331 -5.03 -18.13 -19.99
C VAL A 331 -5.92 -18.08 -21.22
N TRP A 332 -5.52 -17.35 -22.25
CA TRP A 332 -6.37 -17.14 -23.42
C TRP A 332 -6.27 -18.33 -24.38
N SER A 333 -7.43 -18.88 -24.75
CA SER A 333 -7.58 -19.99 -25.70
C SER A 333 -8.92 -19.90 -26.43
N ASP A 334 -9.22 -20.83 -27.33
CA ASP A 334 -10.53 -20.91 -28.00
C ASP A 334 -11.67 -21.16 -27.00
N GLU A 335 -11.42 -21.95 -25.95
CA GLU A 335 -12.38 -22.24 -24.86
C GLU A 335 -12.51 -21.08 -23.86
N LEU A 336 -11.46 -20.27 -23.72
CA LEU A 336 -11.42 -19.10 -22.85
C LEU A 336 -10.90 -17.88 -23.63
N PRO A 337 -11.69 -17.31 -24.56
CA PRO A 337 -11.20 -16.22 -25.40
C PRO A 337 -11.01 -14.93 -24.61
N ARG A 338 -9.98 -14.17 -25.01
CA ARG A 338 -9.73 -12.81 -24.54
C ARG A 338 -10.95 -11.92 -24.87
N PRO A 339 -11.49 -11.17 -23.89
CA PRO A 339 -12.58 -10.24 -24.17
C PRO A 339 -12.16 -9.15 -25.16
N THR A 340 -12.95 -8.94 -26.22
CA THR A 340 -12.64 -8.01 -27.32
C THR A 340 -12.95 -6.54 -27.00
N CYS A 341 -13.85 -6.28 -26.05
CA CYS A 341 -14.26 -4.93 -25.66
C CYS A 341 -13.77 -4.52 -24.25
N ALA A 342 -12.73 -5.17 -23.74
CA ALA A 342 -12.15 -4.81 -22.45
C ALA A 342 -11.41 -3.46 -22.53
N PRO A 343 -11.50 -2.61 -21.49
CA PRO A 343 -10.75 -1.37 -21.43
C PRO A 343 -9.24 -1.65 -21.37
N GLU A 344 -8.46 -0.83 -22.08
CA GLU A 344 -7.00 -0.86 -22.05
C GLU A 344 -6.45 0.56 -21.81
N GLY A 345 -5.26 0.66 -21.24
CA GLY A 345 -4.61 1.96 -20.99
C GLY A 345 -5.47 2.87 -20.10
N GLU A 346 -5.69 4.10 -20.53
CA GLU A 346 -6.44 5.12 -19.80
C GLU A 346 -7.91 4.72 -19.53
N ALA A 347 -8.50 3.89 -20.38
CA ALA A 347 -9.87 3.42 -20.16
C ALA A 347 -9.99 2.58 -18.87
N VAL A 348 -8.92 1.90 -18.44
CA VAL A 348 -8.88 1.18 -17.15
C VAL A 348 -8.93 2.18 -15.99
N PHE A 349 -8.17 3.27 -16.09
CA PHE A 349 -8.22 4.35 -15.10
C PHE A 349 -9.62 4.95 -15.00
N GLU A 350 -10.33 5.13 -16.12
CA GLU A 350 -11.70 5.64 -16.10
C GLU A 350 -12.70 4.71 -15.39
N ARG A 351 -12.54 3.38 -15.56
CA ARG A 351 -13.33 2.39 -14.81
C ARG A 351 -13.03 2.47 -13.31
N TYR A 352 -11.75 2.56 -12.95
CA TYR A 352 -11.33 2.75 -11.56
C TYR A 352 -11.90 4.05 -10.98
N ARG A 353 -11.78 5.18 -11.69
CA ARG A 353 -12.25 6.51 -11.27
C ARG A 353 -13.75 6.51 -11.01
N THR A 354 -14.52 5.84 -11.87
CA THR A 354 -15.96 5.64 -11.67
C THR A 354 -16.26 4.84 -10.40
N ALA A 355 -15.56 3.72 -10.17
CA ALA A 355 -15.69 2.93 -8.95
C ALA A 355 -15.27 3.71 -7.69
N ALA A 356 -14.22 4.53 -7.79
CA ALA A 356 -13.70 5.39 -6.73
C ALA A 356 -14.71 6.47 -6.31
N ARG A 357 -15.35 7.15 -7.27
CA ARG A 357 -16.40 8.15 -7.02
C ARG A 357 -17.61 7.53 -6.30
N ALA A 358 -18.07 6.37 -6.75
CA ALA A 358 -19.14 5.65 -6.07
C ALA A 358 -18.74 5.26 -4.62
N GLY A 359 -17.47 4.86 -4.43
CA GLY A 359 -16.86 4.66 -3.10
C GLY A 359 -16.93 5.88 -2.20
N GLN A 360 -16.50 7.04 -2.70
CA GLN A 360 -16.51 8.31 -1.96
C GLN A 360 -17.93 8.69 -1.50
N GLN A 361 -18.94 8.53 -2.34
CA GLN A 361 -20.32 8.87 -1.99
C GLN A 361 -20.84 8.05 -0.80
N ARG A 362 -20.54 6.74 -0.78
CA ARG A 362 -20.89 5.88 0.36
C ARG A 362 -20.06 6.23 1.59
N TRP A 363 -18.77 6.45 1.40
CA TRP A 363 -17.84 6.80 2.47
C TRP A 363 -18.23 8.06 3.23
N ARG A 364 -18.71 9.10 2.55
CA ARG A 364 -19.20 10.35 3.17
C ARG A 364 -20.39 10.16 4.13
N ARG A 365 -21.07 9.01 4.06
CA ARG A 365 -22.18 8.63 4.95
C ARG A 365 -21.72 7.72 6.09
N SER A 366 -20.46 7.29 6.09
CA SER A 366 -19.88 6.44 7.13
C SER A 366 -19.69 7.21 8.44
N ARG A 367 -19.86 6.50 9.57
CA ARG A 367 -19.51 7.02 10.90
C ARG A 367 -18.00 7.29 11.06
N GLN A 368 -17.17 6.57 10.29
CA GLN A 368 -15.70 6.71 10.31
C GLN A 368 -15.18 7.81 9.38
N PHE A 369 -16.06 8.49 8.63
CA PHE A 369 -15.67 9.46 7.60
C PHE A 369 -14.68 10.52 8.11
N ARG A 370 -14.96 11.16 9.25
CA ARG A 370 -14.08 12.23 9.77
C ARG A 370 -12.71 11.70 10.17
N GLU A 371 -12.66 10.52 10.79
CA GLU A 371 -11.43 9.88 11.24
C GLU A 371 -10.57 9.44 10.04
N GLU A 372 -11.16 8.74 9.08
CA GLU A 372 -10.47 8.26 7.88
C GLU A 372 -9.97 9.43 6.99
N VAL A 373 -10.71 10.54 6.90
CA VAL A 373 -10.20 11.76 6.21
C VAL A 373 -8.96 12.27 6.92
N ARG A 374 -8.95 12.35 8.26
CA ARG A 374 -7.79 12.81 9.02
C ARG A 374 -6.58 11.89 8.81
N GLU A 375 -6.77 10.58 8.81
CA GLU A 375 -5.70 9.61 8.51
C GLU A 375 -5.14 9.75 7.07
N ALA A 376 -6.02 10.01 6.10
CA ALA A 376 -5.61 10.26 4.72
C ALA A 376 -4.81 11.56 4.59
N LEU A 377 -5.27 12.65 5.21
CA LEU A 377 -4.55 13.93 5.23
C LEU A 377 -3.18 13.80 5.90
N LEU A 378 -3.08 13.11 7.05
CA LEU A 378 -1.79 12.81 7.68
C LEU A 378 -0.87 12.01 6.74
N SER A 379 -1.42 11.10 5.95
CA SER A 379 -0.67 10.29 4.99
C SER A 379 -0.14 11.14 3.82
N MET A 380 -0.93 12.07 3.30
CA MET A 380 -0.47 13.04 2.28
C MET A 380 0.68 13.91 2.80
N LEU A 381 0.65 14.26 4.10
CA LEU A 381 1.71 15.03 4.74
C LEU A 381 2.93 14.18 5.16
N GLY A 382 2.87 12.85 5.00
CA GLY A 382 3.94 11.95 5.43
C GLY A 382 4.14 11.91 6.95
N LEU A 383 3.08 12.16 7.72
CA LEU A 383 3.12 12.22 9.18
C LEU A 383 2.58 10.92 9.80
N ALA A 384 3.34 10.34 10.72
CA ALA A 384 2.88 9.20 11.53
C ALA A 384 1.80 9.66 12.53
N ASP A 385 1.98 10.82 13.14
CA ASP A 385 0.99 11.46 14.00
C ASP A 385 1.03 12.99 13.86
N LEU A 386 0.08 13.69 14.48
CA LEU A 386 0.02 15.15 14.42
C LEU A 386 1.17 15.85 15.11
N HIS A 387 1.83 15.19 16.06
CA HIS A 387 2.91 15.76 16.86
C HIS A 387 4.29 15.38 16.32
N THR A 388 4.35 14.67 15.19
CA THR A 388 5.57 14.31 14.51
C THR A 388 6.27 15.59 14.07
N THR A 389 7.24 16.02 14.87
CA THR A 389 7.96 17.29 14.69
C THR A 389 8.79 17.26 13.42
N MET A 390 8.76 18.35 12.64
CA MET A 390 9.79 18.64 11.66
C MET A 390 11.16 18.77 12.35
N PRO A 391 12.28 18.34 11.73
CA PRO A 391 13.59 18.85 12.11
C PRO A 391 13.54 20.38 11.98
N SER A 392 13.62 21.05 13.13
CA SER A 392 13.50 22.49 13.34
C SER A 392 14.01 23.36 12.17
N THR A 393 13.09 23.96 11.42
CA THR A 393 13.31 25.28 10.82
C THR A 393 12.67 26.28 11.77
N ALA A 394 13.50 27.09 12.42
CA ALA A 394 13.19 28.18 13.36
C ALA A 394 11.69 28.43 13.59
N LEU A 395 11.19 28.05 14.77
CA LEU A 395 9.89 28.52 15.25
C LEU A 395 9.89 30.06 15.18
N PRO A 396 8.84 30.69 14.64
CA PRO A 396 8.72 32.14 14.70
C PRO A 396 8.83 32.58 16.16
N THR A 397 9.69 33.55 16.44
CA THR A 397 9.68 34.24 17.74
C THR A 397 8.41 35.08 17.79
N PHE A 398 7.42 34.61 18.55
CA PHE A 398 6.20 35.39 18.80
C PHE A 398 6.50 36.49 19.82
N PRO A 399 5.96 37.71 19.64
CA PRO A 399 6.05 38.74 20.66
C PRO A 399 5.38 38.23 21.94
N LYS A 400 6.13 38.24 23.06
CA LYS A 400 5.57 37.99 24.39
C LYS A 400 4.78 39.23 24.82
N GLU A 401 3.46 39.14 24.82
CA GLU A 401 2.63 40.11 25.56
C GLU A 401 1.91 39.42 26.70
N ASP A 402 2.19 39.91 27.91
CA ASP A 402 1.56 39.52 29.17
C ASP A 402 0.22 40.24 29.28
N THR A 403 -0.76 39.77 28.51
CA THR A 403 -2.16 40.19 28.70
C THR A 403 -2.86 39.02 29.36
N GLY A 404 -3.47 39.23 30.54
CA GLY A 404 -4.17 38.21 31.31
C GLY A 404 -5.44 37.63 30.65
N HIS A 405 -5.51 37.61 29.32
CA HIS A 405 -6.57 37.08 28.48
C HIS A 405 -5.99 36.07 27.47
N ALA A 406 -6.77 35.07 27.07
CA ALA A 406 -6.34 34.10 26.07
C ALA A 406 -6.07 34.81 24.73
N THR A 407 -4.81 34.85 24.28
CA THR A 407 -4.41 35.44 23.00
C THR A 407 -5.17 34.80 21.85
N LYS A 408 -5.67 35.63 20.92
CA LYS A 408 -6.36 35.17 19.70
C LYS A 408 -5.53 35.55 18.48
N TRP A 409 -5.39 34.63 17.54
CA TRP A 409 -4.59 34.80 16.33
C TRP A 409 -5.43 34.59 15.08
N LEU A 410 -5.30 35.49 14.12
CA LEU A 410 -5.68 35.30 12.74
C LEU A 410 -4.42 34.98 11.93
N ILE A 411 -4.35 33.79 11.33
CA ILE A 411 -3.32 33.49 10.33
C ILE A 411 -3.91 33.71 8.93
N VAL A 412 -3.32 34.64 8.18
CA VAL A 412 -3.64 34.91 6.78
C VAL A 412 -2.75 34.07 5.90
N VAL A 413 -3.33 33.05 5.25
CA VAL A 413 -2.64 32.11 4.35
C VAL A 413 -2.91 32.52 2.91
N ALA A 414 -2.05 33.38 2.34
CA ALA A 414 -2.35 34.00 1.07
C ALA A 414 -1.10 34.40 0.28
N SER A 415 -1.28 34.65 -1.00
CA SER A 415 -0.32 35.39 -1.82
C SER A 415 -0.14 36.83 -1.33
N GLU A 416 1.03 37.42 -1.57
CA GLU A 416 1.35 38.78 -1.08
C GLU A 416 0.35 39.83 -1.59
N THR A 417 -0.15 39.63 -2.81
CA THR A 417 -1.12 40.52 -3.45
C THR A 417 -2.48 40.54 -2.75
N ASN A 418 -2.86 39.45 -2.08
CA ASN A 418 -4.13 39.32 -1.38
C ASN A 418 -4.03 39.55 0.13
N ARG A 419 -2.81 39.61 0.68
CA ARG A 419 -2.53 39.76 2.11
C ARG A 419 -3.35 40.87 2.76
N ALA A 420 -3.15 42.11 2.31
CA ALA A 420 -3.74 43.30 2.95
C ALA A 420 -5.29 43.24 2.99
N ARG A 421 -5.91 42.65 1.95
CA ARG A 421 -7.37 42.48 1.88
C ARG A 421 -7.87 41.48 2.92
N LEU A 422 -7.16 40.38 3.13
CA LEU A 422 -7.56 39.34 4.08
C LEU A 422 -7.23 39.74 5.53
N GLU A 423 -6.18 40.53 5.75
CA GLU A 423 -5.87 41.11 7.08
C GLU A 423 -7.02 41.98 7.62
N GLN A 424 -7.82 42.60 6.74
CA GLN A 424 -9.02 43.35 7.13
C GLN A 424 -10.13 42.49 7.77
N GLN A 425 -10.05 41.16 7.66
CA GLN A 425 -10.98 40.24 8.31
C GLN A 425 -10.63 39.96 9.77
N ALA A 426 -9.56 40.56 10.29
CA ALA A 426 -9.19 40.46 11.70
C ALA A 426 -10.30 41.02 12.60
N GLN A 427 -10.65 40.24 13.63
CA GLN A 427 -11.59 40.64 14.65
C GLN A 427 -10.88 41.42 15.75
N ARG A 428 -11.64 42.20 16.53
CA ARG A 428 -11.09 42.98 17.64
C ARG A 428 -10.37 42.07 18.64
N GLY A 429 -9.08 42.34 18.87
CA GLY A 429 -8.22 41.56 19.78
C GLY A 429 -7.54 40.34 19.14
N GLU A 430 -7.73 40.10 17.82
CA GLU A 430 -6.91 39.14 17.08
C GLU A 430 -5.56 39.78 16.70
N GLN A 431 -4.46 39.08 16.98
CA GLN A 431 -3.15 39.37 16.40
C GLN A 431 -3.04 38.69 15.02
N ILE A 432 -2.42 39.36 14.06
CA ILE A 432 -2.32 38.87 12.68
C ILE A 432 -0.95 38.24 12.46
N LEU A 433 -0.94 37.03 11.93
CA LEU A 433 0.24 36.38 11.39
C LEU A 433 0.03 36.11 9.90
N TYR A 434 1.00 36.46 9.08
CA TYR A 434 0.94 36.22 7.64
C TYR A 434 1.77 34.98 7.27
N PHE A 435 1.18 34.10 6.47
CA PHE A 435 1.82 32.91 5.92
C PHE A 435 1.67 32.92 4.39
N ALA A 436 2.80 32.97 3.69
CA ALA A 436 2.81 32.91 2.23
C ALA A 436 2.96 31.44 1.74
N PRO A 437 1.93 30.83 1.13
CA PRO A 437 2.03 29.47 0.61
C PRO A 437 2.84 29.49 -0.69
N LYS A 438 4.15 29.26 -0.60
CA LYS A 438 5.05 29.21 -1.77
C LYS A 438 5.60 27.78 -1.97
N PRO A 439 4.83 26.87 -2.59
CA PRO A 439 5.37 25.54 -2.90
C PRO A 439 6.50 25.67 -3.92
N MET A 440 7.69 25.18 -3.58
CA MET A 440 8.78 25.07 -4.55
C MET A 440 8.43 23.98 -5.57
N PRO A 441 8.59 24.20 -6.88
CA PRO A 441 8.34 23.14 -7.84
C PRO A 441 9.26 21.94 -7.56
N LEU A 442 8.83 20.76 -7.98
CA LEU A 442 9.71 19.59 -7.96
C LEU A 442 11.00 19.88 -8.75
N PRO A 443 12.16 19.36 -8.30
CA PRO A 443 13.37 19.43 -9.08
C PRO A 443 13.15 18.86 -10.49
N LYS A 444 13.64 19.58 -11.52
CA LYS A 444 13.55 19.13 -12.93
C LYS A 444 14.12 17.72 -13.12
N GLN A 445 15.15 17.38 -12.35
CA GLN A 445 15.69 16.03 -12.22
C GLN A 445 15.38 15.52 -10.82
N HIS A 446 14.59 14.48 -10.72
CA HIS A 446 14.28 13.79 -9.48
C HIS A 446 14.38 12.28 -9.69
N PRO A 447 14.69 11.50 -8.64
CA PRO A 447 14.77 10.06 -8.75
C PRO A 447 13.43 9.43 -9.15
N PRO A 448 13.44 8.24 -9.77
CA PRO A 448 12.23 7.47 -10.01
C PRO A 448 11.39 7.31 -8.74
N PHE A 449 10.06 7.31 -8.92
CA PHE A 449 9.09 7.09 -7.85
C PHE A 449 9.17 8.14 -6.73
N PHE A 450 9.58 9.37 -7.03
CA PHE A 450 9.81 10.46 -6.05
C PHE A 450 8.71 10.57 -4.99
N ALA A 451 7.44 10.59 -5.40
CA ALA A 451 6.29 10.74 -4.51
C ALA A 451 6.11 9.58 -3.51
N THR A 452 6.74 8.43 -3.74
CA THR A 452 6.75 7.28 -2.81
C THR A 452 7.63 7.56 -1.59
N TYR A 453 8.74 8.25 -1.80
CA TYR A 453 9.83 8.39 -0.82
C TYR A 453 9.94 9.80 -0.22
N ASN A 454 9.37 10.80 -0.90
CA ASN A 454 9.54 12.21 -0.56
C ASN A 454 8.18 12.91 -0.47
N PRO A 455 8.01 13.84 0.48
CA PRO A 455 6.81 14.67 0.54
C PRO A 455 6.72 15.57 -0.69
N MET A 456 5.51 15.74 -1.21
CA MET A 456 5.24 16.68 -2.29
C MET A 456 5.42 18.14 -1.80
N PRO A 457 5.76 19.10 -2.67
CA PRO A 457 5.96 20.49 -2.26
C PRO A 457 4.83 21.10 -1.44
N MET A 458 3.58 20.87 -1.84
CA MET A 458 2.42 21.36 -1.07
C MET A 458 2.32 20.71 0.31
N ALA A 459 2.72 19.43 0.44
CA ALA A 459 2.76 18.76 1.73
C ALA A 459 3.80 19.39 2.66
N ILE A 460 4.94 19.84 2.13
CA ILE A 460 5.97 20.57 2.91
C ILE A 460 5.39 21.88 3.43
N VAL A 461 4.77 22.69 2.56
CA VAL A 461 4.14 23.97 2.94
C VAL A 461 3.04 23.76 3.98
N ALA A 462 2.23 22.71 3.85
CA ALA A 462 1.20 22.38 4.84
C ALA A 462 1.79 21.95 6.19
N ARG A 463 2.94 21.27 6.22
CA ARG A 463 3.65 20.92 7.46
C ARG A 463 4.23 22.16 8.16
N GLU A 464 4.73 23.13 7.39
CA GLU A 464 5.21 24.41 7.93
C GLU A 464 4.08 25.17 8.62
N LEU A 465 2.92 25.32 7.95
CA LEU A 465 1.75 25.95 8.54
C LEU A 465 1.25 25.17 9.77
N LEU A 466 1.19 23.84 9.70
CA LEU A 466 0.80 23.01 10.84
C LEU A 466 1.69 23.26 12.06
N THR A 467 3.01 23.36 11.84
CA THR A 467 3.99 23.64 12.91
C THR A 467 3.73 25.00 13.54
N GLN A 468 3.44 26.04 12.74
CA GLN A 468 3.13 27.37 13.26
C GLN A 468 1.82 27.38 14.08
N VAL A 469 0.77 26.73 13.58
CA VAL A 469 -0.51 26.61 14.30
C VAL A 469 -0.33 25.91 15.65
N GLN A 470 0.46 24.84 15.70
CA GLN A 470 0.72 24.10 16.94
C GLN A 470 1.60 24.87 17.93
N ALA A 471 2.54 25.68 17.43
CA ALA A 471 3.46 26.46 18.26
C ALA A 471 2.76 27.61 19.02
N LEU A 472 1.68 28.17 18.48
CA LEU A 472 0.99 29.31 19.08
C LEU A 472 0.33 29.00 20.42
N GLN A 473 -0.02 27.73 20.69
CA GLN A 473 -0.68 27.30 21.94
C GLN A 473 -1.86 28.21 22.37
N ALA A 474 -2.58 28.77 21.41
CA ALA A 474 -3.56 29.84 21.59
C ALA A 474 -4.80 29.60 20.71
N GLN A 475 -5.81 30.47 20.81
CA GLN A 475 -6.96 30.41 19.89
C GLN A 475 -6.51 30.92 18.52
N VAL A 476 -6.61 30.07 17.50
CA VAL A 476 -6.22 30.40 16.12
C VAL A 476 -7.44 30.31 15.22
N ARG A 477 -7.55 31.22 14.25
CA ARG A 477 -8.41 31.12 13.08
C ARG A 477 -7.57 31.31 11.81
N LEU A 478 -7.91 30.59 10.76
CA LEU A 478 -7.25 30.70 9.46
C LEU A 478 -8.17 31.42 8.46
N VAL A 479 -7.61 32.32 7.67
CA VAL A 479 -8.26 32.87 6.47
C VAL A 479 -7.32 32.64 5.30
N ALA A 480 -7.82 32.12 4.18
CA ALA A 480 -6.99 31.80 3.03
C ALA A 480 -7.58 32.31 1.71
N ASP A 481 -6.70 32.81 0.84
CA ASP A 481 -7.06 33.08 -0.56
C ASP A 481 -7.08 31.78 -1.39
N THR A 482 -7.32 31.91 -2.69
CA THR A 482 -7.37 30.80 -3.63
C THR A 482 -6.08 29.95 -3.65
N THR A 483 -4.91 30.57 -3.39
CA THR A 483 -3.60 29.90 -3.39
C THR A 483 -3.32 29.17 -2.07
N GLY A 484 -3.83 29.69 -0.95
CA GLY A 484 -3.70 29.10 0.38
C GLY A 484 -4.78 28.08 0.75
N ALA A 485 -5.88 28.03 -0.01
CA ALA A 485 -7.09 27.29 0.35
C ALA A 485 -6.84 25.80 0.68
N ALA A 486 -6.04 25.09 -0.13
CA ALA A 486 -5.73 23.67 0.13
C ALA A 486 -4.91 23.51 1.41
N VAL A 487 -3.83 24.27 1.54
CA VAL A 487 -2.90 24.22 2.67
C VAL A 487 -3.63 24.56 3.98
N ALA A 488 -4.33 25.69 4.03
CA ALA A 488 -5.08 26.12 5.21
C ALA A 488 -6.18 25.12 5.56
N GLY A 489 -6.93 24.64 4.57
CA GLY A 489 -8.02 23.70 4.80
C GLY A 489 -7.55 22.33 5.32
N ILE A 490 -6.41 21.82 4.82
CA ILE A 490 -5.80 20.58 5.35
C ILE A 490 -5.41 20.78 6.82
N VAL A 491 -4.67 21.84 7.13
CA VAL A 491 -4.23 22.13 8.50
C VAL A 491 -5.43 22.30 9.43
N ALA A 492 -6.42 23.10 9.03
CA ALA A 492 -7.65 23.33 9.78
C ALA A 492 -8.40 22.03 10.11
N VAL A 493 -8.56 21.12 9.15
CA VAL A 493 -9.21 19.82 9.42
C VAL A 493 -8.40 18.97 10.38
N LEU A 494 -7.07 19.00 10.28
CA LEU A 494 -6.17 18.23 11.14
C LEU A 494 -6.10 18.77 12.58
N THR A 495 -6.11 20.08 12.77
CA THR A 495 -6.02 20.72 14.09
C THR A 495 -7.38 21.04 14.71
N GLY A 496 -8.46 21.01 13.93
CA GLY A 496 -9.77 21.51 14.36
C GLY A 496 -9.87 23.04 14.38
N THR A 497 -8.91 23.73 13.76
CA THR A 497 -8.87 25.21 13.72
C THR A 497 -9.96 25.74 12.78
N PRO A 498 -10.77 26.73 13.18
CA PRO A 498 -11.72 27.39 12.28
C PRO A 498 -11.02 27.98 11.06
N CYS A 499 -11.60 27.79 9.88
CA CYS A 499 -10.99 28.22 8.63
C CYS A 499 -12.01 28.73 7.61
N GLU A 500 -11.69 29.86 7.01
CA GLU A 500 -12.41 30.48 5.90
C GLU A 500 -11.49 30.50 4.68
N THR A 501 -11.94 29.92 3.57
CA THR A 501 -11.13 29.80 2.35
C THR A 501 -11.91 30.30 1.15
N GLU A 502 -11.25 31.05 0.28
CA GLU A 502 -11.76 31.32 -1.07
C GLU A 502 -11.77 30.05 -1.94
N PRO A 503 -12.57 30.00 -3.01
CA PRO A 503 -12.55 28.88 -3.96
C PRO A 503 -11.17 28.74 -4.61
N ALA A 504 -10.58 27.55 -4.57
CA ALA A 504 -9.28 27.32 -5.21
C ALA A 504 -9.35 27.47 -6.73
N SER A 505 -8.25 27.92 -7.32
CA SER A 505 -8.12 28.19 -8.76
C SER A 505 -7.35 27.12 -9.54
N GLU A 506 -6.62 26.23 -8.87
CA GLU A 506 -5.73 25.24 -9.51
C GLU A 506 -5.94 23.81 -8.96
N PRO A 507 -5.59 22.77 -9.75
CA PRO A 507 -5.55 21.40 -9.27
C PRO A 507 -4.55 21.24 -8.11
N VAL A 508 -4.98 20.55 -7.06
CA VAL A 508 -4.10 20.25 -5.92
C VAL A 508 -3.24 19.04 -6.25
N ASP A 509 -1.94 19.29 -6.42
CA ASP A 509 -0.95 18.26 -6.76
C ASP A 509 -0.50 17.47 -5.51
N LEU A 510 -1.45 16.74 -4.92
CA LEU A 510 -1.21 15.80 -3.83
C LEU A 510 -1.77 14.42 -4.19
N PRO A 511 -0.95 13.35 -4.14
CA PRO A 511 -1.45 11.99 -4.34
C PRO A 511 -2.62 11.66 -3.41
N GLY A 512 -3.68 11.09 -3.97
CA GLY A 512 -4.92 10.76 -3.27
C GLY A 512 -5.84 11.94 -2.94
N TRP A 513 -5.52 13.18 -3.37
CA TRP A 513 -6.39 14.35 -3.11
C TRP A 513 -7.80 14.18 -3.66
N GLU A 514 -7.90 13.87 -4.96
CA GLU A 514 -9.18 13.60 -5.59
C GLU A 514 -9.79 12.31 -5.05
N ARG A 515 -8.96 11.36 -4.62
CA ARG A 515 -9.40 10.10 -4.01
C ARG A 515 -10.21 10.30 -2.73
N ILE A 516 -9.94 11.34 -1.95
CA ILE A 516 -10.74 11.70 -0.77
C ILE A 516 -11.85 12.73 -1.08
N GLY A 517 -12.05 13.11 -2.34
CA GLY A 517 -13.07 14.08 -2.76
C GLY A 517 -12.65 15.55 -2.62
N GLY A 518 -11.35 15.81 -2.49
CA GLY A 518 -10.72 17.14 -2.53
C GLY A 518 -11.43 18.22 -1.70
N PHE A 519 -11.60 19.40 -2.30
CA PHE A 519 -12.20 20.56 -1.64
C PHE A 519 -13.65 20.37 -1.18
N GLU A 520 -14.41 19.49 -1.82
CA GLU A 520 -15.77 19.20 -1.37
C GLU A 520 -15.75 18.54 0.02
N THR A 521 -14.81 17.61 0.23
CA THR A 521 -14.61 16.95 1.52
C THR A 521 -14.12 17.93 2.58
N LEU A 522 -13.15 18.80 2.26
CA LEU A 522 -12.69 19.83 3.20
C LEU A 522 -13.82 20.78 3.63
N ARG A 523 -14.55 21.36 2.66
CA ARG A 523 -15.67 22.27 2.95
C ARG A 523 -16.70 21.63 3.86
N ARG A 524 -17.03 20.37 3.62
CA ARG A 524 -17.96 19.62 4.47
C ARG A 524 -17.45 19.50 5.91
N LEU A 525 -16.17 19.19 6.10
CA LEU A 525 -15.60 19.03 7.44
C LEU A 525 -15.45 20.36 8.18
N LEU A 526 -15.10 21.44 7.48
CA LEU A 526 -14.93 22.77 8.04
C LEU A 526 -16.25 23.45 8.39
N ALA A 527 -17.33 23.17 7.65
CA ALA A 527 -18.66 23.69 7.96
C ALA A 527 -19.20 23.20 9.32
N HIS A 528 -18.76 22.04 9.80
CA HIS A 528 -19.15 21.47 11.10
C HIS A 528 -18.23 21.91 12.26
N SER A 529 -17.25 22.78 11.98
CA SER A 529 -16.33 23.34 12.98
C SER A 529 -16.62 24.81 13.30
N ARG A 530 -17.71 25.36 12.76
CA ARG A 530 -18.18 26.74 13.01
C ARG A 530 -19.19 26.80 14.14
#